data_AF-A0A761PFI9-F1
#
_entry.id   AF-A0A761PFI9-F1
#
_cell.length_a   1.000
_cell.length_b   1.000
_cell.length_c   1.000
_cell.angle_alpha   90.00
_cell.angle_beta   90.00
_cell.angle_gamma   90.00
#
_symmetry.space_group_name_H-M   'P 1'
#
loop_
_entity.id
_entity.type
_entity.pdbx_description
1 polymer ?
#
loop_
_entity_poly.entity_id
_entity_poly.type
_entity_poly.pdbx_seq_one_letter_code
_entity_poly.pdbx_strand_id
1 'polypeptide(L)' 'MAKLMKASLWGKREFEPGSIPDNRTIKRWIENGQLLGRIVDGTILVYSSERWGVDSLVSQRVRQLIQED' A
#
# COMPACT_ATOMS: atom_id res chain seq x y z
N MET A 1 0.08 16.69 4.82
CA MET A 1 0.20 16.11 3.45
C MET A 1 1.01 14.83 3.55
N ALA A 2 0.44 13.69 3.14
CA ALA A 2 1.19 12.44 3.12
C ALA A 2 2.21 12.45 1.97
N LYS A 3 3.47 12.14 2.25
CA LYS A 3 4.57 12.12 1.28
C LYS A 3 4.35 10.98 0.29
N LEU A 4 4.59 11.23 -1.00
CA LEU A 4 4.52 10.21 -2.05
C LEU A 4 5.92 9.68 -2.38
N MET A 5 5.99 8.42 -2.78
CA MET A 5 7.20 7.77 -3.29
C MET A 5 6.89 6.94 -4.54
N LYS A 6 7.90 6.68 -5.38
CA LYS A 6 7.72 5.85 -6.58
C LYS A 6 7.30 4.42 -6.19
N ALA A 7 6.33 3.86 -6.90
CA ALA A 7 5.84 2.49 -6.70
C ALA A 7 6.96 1.45 -6.68
N SER A 8 7.95 1.57 -7.57
CA SER A 8 9.10 0.66 -7.63
C SER A 8 10.00 0.72 -6.38
N LEU A 9 10.13 1.90 -5.76
CA LEU A 9 10.88 2.05 -4.51
C LEU A 9 10.08 1.51 -3.32
N TRP A 10 8.76 1.73 -3.34
CA TRP A 10 7.86 1.19 -2.32
C TRP A 10 7.84 -0.34 -2.37
N GLY A 11 7.70 -0.94 -3.56
CA GLY A 11 7.70 -2.40 -3.74
C GLY A 11 9.00 -3.05 -3.25
N LYS A 12 10.16 -2.47 -3.56
CA LYS A 12 11.47 -2.94 -3.05
C LYS A 12 11.60 -2.86 -1.53
N ARG A 13 10.88 -1.95 -0.89
CA ARG A 13 10.89 -1.76 0.56
C ARG A 13 9.99 -2.75 1.28
N GLU A 14 8.86 -3.11 0.66
CA GLU A 14 7.82 -3.95 1.27
C GLU A 14 7.96 -5.44 0.96
N PHE A 15 8.61 -5.81 -0.15
CA PHE A 15 8.67 -7.18 -0.64
C PHE A 15 10.11 -7.69 -0.73
N GLU A 16 10.29 -8.96 -0.44
CA GLU A 16 11.57 -9.66 -0.59
C GLU A 16 11.99 -9.71 -2.07
N PRO A 17 13.31 -9.70 -2.38
CA PRO A 17 13.79 -9.90 -3.74
C PRO A 17 13.18 -11.14 -4.41
N GLY A 18 12.69 -11.00 -5.64
CA GLY A 18 11.98 -12.06 -6.36
C GLY A 18 10.46 -12.11 -6.12
N SER A 19 9.96 -11.41 -5.09
CA SER A 19 8.51 -11.29 -4.81
C SER A 19 7.96 -9.87 -5.07
N ILE A 20 8.82 -8.95 -5.53
CA ILE A 20 8.44 -7.55 -5.79
C ILE A 20 7.44 -7.49 -6.95
N PRO A 21 6.22 -6.95 -6.73
CA PRO A 21 5.23 -6.80 -7.78
C PRO A 21 5.68 -5.80 -8.84
N ASP A 22 5.26 -6.03 -10.08
CA ASP A 22 5.50 -5.07 -11.17
C ASP A 22 4.62 -3.81 -11.01
N ASN A 23 5.00 -2.74 -11.70
CA ASN A 23 4.26 -1.48 -11.66
C ASN A 23 2.79 -1.64 -12.12
N ARG A 24 2.51 -2.57 -13.02
CA ARG A 24 1.13 -2.84 -13.50
C ARG A 24 0.26 -3.41 -12.39
N THR A 25 0.83 -4.29 -11.56
CA THR A 25 0.17 -4.89 -10.41
C THR A 25 -0.07 -3.84 -9.33
N ILE A 26 0.94 -3.04 -8.99
CA ILE A 26 0.81 -1.95 -8.01
C ILE A 26 -0.23 -0.91 -8.47
N LYS A 27 -0.24 -0.57 -9.76
CA LYS A 27 -1.25 0.32 -10.35
C LYS A 27 -2.66 -0.23 -10.13
N ARG A 28 -2.90 -1.52 -10.41
CA ARG A 28 -4.21 -2.16 -10.19
C ARG A 28 -4.61 -2.14 -8.71
N TRP A 29 -3.69 -2.33 -7.78
CA TRP A 29 -4.00 -2.22 -6.35
C TRP A 29 -4.47 -0.81 -5.96
N ILE A 30 -3.85 0.22 -6.53
CA ILE A 30 -4.28 1.62 -6.31
C ILE A 30 -5.67 1.86 -6.92
N GLU A 31 -5.88 1.42 -8.17
CA GLU A 31 -7.17 1.59 -8.87
C GLU A 31 -8.31 0.83 -8.18
N ASN A 32 -8.02 -0.34 -7.61
CA ASN A 32 -9.00 -1.16 -6.88
C ASN A 32 -9.12 -0.78 -5.39
N GLY A 33 -8.41 0.25 -4.93
CA GLY A 33 -8.44 0.71 -3.54
C GLY A 33 -7.76 -0.20 -2.51
N GLN A 34 -6.99 -1.20 -2.95
CA GLN A 34 -6.22 -2.11 -2.09
C GLN A 34 -4.92 -1.47 -1.57
N LEU A 35 -4.47 -0.38 -2.18
CA LEU A 35 -3.25 0.34 -1.81
C LEU A 35 -3.47 1.84 -1.98
N LEU A 36 -3.11 2.66 -0.99
CA LEU A 36 -3.27 4.11 -1.13
C LEU A 36 -2.15 4.71 -1.99
N GLY A 37 -2.53 5.31 -3.11
CA GLY A 37 -1.59 5.94 -4.02
C GLY A 37 -2.26 6.91 -5.00
N ARG A 38 -1.47 7.43 -5.93
CA ARG A 38 -1.90 8.31 -7.01
C ARG A 38 -1.18 7.95 -8.30
N ILE A 39 -1.89 8.11 -9.42
CA ILE A 39 -1.29 8.03 -10.75
C ILE A 39 -1.24 9.46 -11.29
N VAL A 40 -0.03 9.95 -11.55
CA VAL A 40 0.21 11.32 -12.03
C VAL A 40 1.06 11.24 -13.29
N ASP A 41 0.51 11.67 -14.42
CA ASP A 41 1.17 11.61 -15.75
C ASP A 41 1.81 10.25 -16.06
N GLY A 42 1.06 9.17 -15.78
CA GLY A 42 1.53 7.80 -15.97
C GLY A 42 2.55 7.31 -14.92
N THR A 43 3.00 8.17 -14.00
CA THR A 43 3.84 7.78 -12.87
C THR A 43 2.97 7.25 -11.73
N ILE A 44 3.31 6.06 -11.26
CA ILE A 44 2.61 5.41 -10.15
C ILE A 44 3.31 5.77 -8.85
N LEU A 45 2.60 6.46 -7.97
CA LEU A 45 3.07 6.96 -6.70
C LEU A 45 2.28 6.30 -5.57
N VAL A 46 2.97 5.88 -4.52
CA VAL A 46 2.38 5.29 -3.32
C VAL A 46 2.64 6.23 -2.16
N TYR A 47 1.68 6.37 -1.23
CA TYR A 47 1.96 7.13 -0.01
C TYR A 47 3.04 6.41 0.80
N SER A 48 4.05 7.14 1.26
CA SER A 48 5.20 6.54 1.94
C SER A 48 4.85 5.84 3.26
N SER A 49 3.69 6.14 3.83
CA SER A 49 3.14 5.49 5.02
C SER A 49 2.53 4.12 4.74
N GLU A 50 2.17 3.81 3.49
CA GLU A 50 1.55 2.53 3.16
C GLU A 50 2.48 1.38 3.44
N ARG A 51 1.94 0.30 3.99
CA ARG A 51 2.65 -0.95 4.25
C ARG A 51 1.84 -2.10 3.68
N TRP A 52 2.49 -3.00 2.96
CA TRP A 52 1.78 -4.14 2.41
C TRP A 52 1.46 -5.16 3.50
N GLY A 53 0.23 -5.67 3.53
CA GLY A 53 -0.15 -6.73 4.47
C GLY A 53 -0.34 -6.31 5.94
N VAL A 54 -0.43 -5.01 6.24
CA VAL A 54 -0.88 -4.53 7.56
C VAL A 54 -2.39 -4.74 7.69
N ASP A 55 -2.84 -5.98 7.77
CA ASP A 55 -4.27 -6.31 7.79
C ASP A 55 -4.66 -7.47 8.72
N SER A 56 -3.73 -8.00 9.54
CA SER A 56 -4.11 -8.95 10.59
C SER A 56 -4.19 -8.27 11.95
N LEU A 57 -3.07 -7.74 12.46
CA LEU A 57 -3.02 -7.18 13.83
C LEU A 57 -3.77 -5.85 13.96
N VAL A 58 -3.66 -4.95 12.97
CA VAL A 58 -4.35 -3.66 12.99
C VAL A 58 -5.85 -3.85 12.82
N SER A 59 -6.27 -4.67 11.85
CA SER A 59 -7.69 -5.01 11.65
C SER A 59 -8.27 -5.78 12.84
N GLN A 60 -7.48 -6.63 13.51
CA GLN A 60 -7.88 -7.25 14.78
C GLN A 60 -8.06 -6.22 15.89
N ARG A 61 -7.11 -5.28 16.06
CA ARG A 61 -7.19 -4.27 17.11
C ARG A 61 -8.33 -3.28 16.88
N VAL A 62 -8.56 -2.85 15.63
CA VAL A 62 -9.71 -2.02 15.24
C VAL A 62 -11.03 -2.75 15.49
N ARG A 63 -11.13 -4.04 15.13
CA ARG A 63 -12.31 -4.86 15.44
C ARG A 63 -12.58 -4.96 16.95
N GLN A 64 -11.53 -5.12 17.76
CA GLN A 64 -11.67 -5.13 19.23
C GLN A 64 -12.18 -3.79 19.76
N LEU A 65 -11.67 -2.66 19.26
CA LEU A 65 -12.13 -1.33 19.67
C LEU A 65 -13.59 -1.04 19.28
N ILE A 66 -14.06 -1.58 18.16
CA ILE A 66 -15.46 -1.42 17.71
C ILE A 66 -16.43 -2.29 18.54
N GLN A 67 -15.97 -3.37 19.17
CA GLN A 67 -16.81 -4.28 19.96
C GLN A 67 -16.88 -3.92 21.45
N GLU A 68 -16.03 -3.02 21.94
CA GLU A 68 -16.00 -2.57 23.33
C GLU A 68 -16.90 -1.33 23.60
N ASP A 69 -17.55 -0.79 22.55
CA ASP A 69 -18.61 0.25 22.61
C ASP A 69 -19.98 -0.35 22.24
#